data_AF-A0A930QKJ0-F1
#
_entry.id   AF-A0A930QKJ0-F1
#
_cell.length_a   1.000
_cell.length_b   1.000
_cell.length_c   1.000
_cell.angle_alpha   90.00
_cell.angle_beta   90.00
_cell.angle_gamma   90.00
#
_symmetry.space_group_name_H-M   'P 1'
#
loop_
_entity.id
_entity.type
_entity.pdbx_description
1 polymer ?
#
loop_
_entity_poly.entity_id
_entity_poly.type
_entity_poly.pdbx_seq_one_letter_code
_entity_poly.pdbx_strand_id
1 'polypeptide(L)'
;MKIKVCYENHYQYLELDTVAADQLWVSLSLGSSAGLTDEEKRKQLQSAFDEQFNRPDYNNWHQLDRHRGESKAKSEDGLDERDASEPLMSEVIDDRVFRKDEIMCEQKWEDEEIRAKIRAVLKPDYAEMIIAIHLDGMSCIEYAASIGQKPNTVNHRLQRAEKKLREIFAKRPF
;
A
#
# COMPACT_ATOMS: atom_id res chain seq x y z
N MET A 1 3.49 -5.48 34.19
CA MET A 1 2.26 -4.75 33.80
C MET A 1 2.10 -4.78 32.28
N LYS A 2 0.89 -4.63 31.71
CA LYS A 2 0.70 -4.59 30.25
C LYS A 2 0.03 -3.28 29.81
N ILE A 3 0.68 -2.53 28.93
CA ILE A 3 0.14 -1.29 28.34
C ILE A 3 -0.24 -1.55 26.89
N LYS A 4 -1.35 -0.96 26.46
CA LYS A 4 -1.87 -0.99 25.10
C LYS A 4 -1.30 0.20 24.32
N VAL A 5 -0.68 -0.07 23.19
CA VAL A 5 -0.14 0.93 22.26
C VAL A 5 -0.90 0.84 20.95
N CYS A 6 -1.29 1.98 20.40
CA CYS A 6 -1.90 2.08 19.09
C CYS A 6 -0.82 2.47 18.09
N TYR A 7 -0.41 1.53 17.24
CA TYR A 7 0.49 1.81 16.14
C TYR A 7 -0.29 1.71 14.84
N GLU A 8 -0.42 2.83 14.13
CA GLU A 8 -1.26 2.95 12.94
C GLU A 8 -2.72 2.59 13.24
N ASN A 9 -3.20 1.44 12.75
CA ASN A 9 -4.54 0.91 12.94
C ASN A 9 -4.57 -0.35 13.82
N HIS A 10 -3.42 -0.72 14.40
CA HIS A 10 -3.27 -1.97 15.15
C HIS A 10 -2.90 -1.71 16.61
N TYR A 11 -3.52 -2.49 17.49
CA TYR A 11 -3.20 -2.48 18.90
C TYR A 11 -2.11 -3.51 19.21
N GLN A 12 -1.03 -3.03 19.79
CA GLN A 12 0.04 -3.86 20.34
C GLN A 12 0.05 -3.75 21.86
N TYR A 13 0.59 -4.76 22.52
CA TYR A 13 0.69 -4.79 23.98
C TYR A 13 2.15 -4.88 24.38
N LEU A 14 2.61 -3.89 25.14
CA LEU A 14 3.94 -3.89 25.74
C LEU A 14 3.87 -4.50 27.13
N GLU A 15 4.68 -5.52 27.37
CA GLU A 15 4.92 -6.05 28.71
C GLU A 15 6.01 -5.21 29.38
N LEU A 16 5.67 -4.62 30.52
CA LEU A 16 6.55 -3.74 31.28
C LEU A 16 6.87 -4.36 32.62
N ASP A 17 8.16 -4.43 32.93
CA ASP A 17 8.68 -4.70 34.26
C ASP A 17 8.41 -3.52 35.19
N THR A 18 8.53 -3.73 36.51
CA THR A 18 8.29 -2.68 37.52
C THR A 18 9.17 -1.45 37.31
N VAL A 19 10.46 -1.67 36.99
CA VAL A 19 11.42 -0.59 36.69
C VAL A 19 11.01 0.20 35.45
N ALA A 20 10.57 -0.48 34.39
CA ALA A 20 10.15 0.16 33.15
C ALA A 20 8.83 0.94 33.34
N ALA A 21 7.92 0.42 34.18
CA ALA A 21 6.68 1.10 34.53
C ALA A 21 6.94 2.39 35.33
N ASP A 22 7.88 2.38 36.27
CA ASP A 22 8.28 3.58 37.03
C ASP A 22 8.98 4.62 36.13
N GLN A 23 9.83 4.19 35.19
CA GLN A 23 10.42 5.09 34.20
C GLN A 23 9.36 5.76 33.32
N LEU A 24 8.39 4.98 32.83
CA LEU A 24 7.25 5.49 32.07
C LEU A 24 6.39 6.46 32.88
N TRP A 25 6.19 6.18 34.17
CA TRP A 25 5.47 7.06 35.08
C TRP A 25 6.11 8.44 35.18
N VAL A 26 7.45 8.45 35.34
CA VAL A 26 8.24 9.69 35.37
C VAL A 26 8.21 10.40 34.01
N SER A 27 8.36 9.68 32.89
CA SER A 27 8.35 10.29 31.56
C SER A 27 7.00 10.94 31.22
N LEU A 28 5.90 10.34 31.69
CA LEU A 28 4.55 10.89 31.54
C LEU A 28 4.24 12.02 32.54
N SER A 29 5.20 12.38 33.41
CA SER A 29 5.04 13.40 34.45
C SER A 29 3.82 13.16 35.35
N LEU A 30 3.49 11.88 35.56
CA LEU A 30 2.48 11.49 36.53
C LEU A 30 3.09 11.73 37.92
N GLY A 31 2.35 12.40 38.80
CA GLY A 31 2.85 12.83 40.12
C GLY A 31 3.24 11.68 41.06
N SER A 32 2.95 11.78 42.36
CA SER A 32 3.31 10.69 43.27
C SER A 32 2.47 9.44 43.00
N SER A 33 3.13 8.29 42.79
CA SER A 33 2.47 6.99 42.69
C SER A 33 2.22 6.35 44.08
N ALA A 34 2.58 7.06 45.16
CA ALA A 34 2.48 6.59 46.55
C ALA A 34 1.01 6.46 46.99
N GLY A 35 0.62 5.25 47.38
CA GLY A 35 -0.73 4.93 47.87
C GLY A 35 -1.71 4.41 46.81
N LEU A 36 -1.33 4.39 45.53
CA LEU A 36 -2.14 3.78 44.48
C LEU A 36 -1.92 2.27 44.42
N THR A 37 -3.01 1.54 44.19
CA THR A 37 -2.95 0.11 43.85
C THR A 37 -2.37 -0.09 42.45
N ASP A 38 -1.79 -1.27 42.18
CA ASP A 38 -1.18 -1.57 40.88
C ASP A 38 -2.17 -1.46 39.71
N GLU A 39 -3.46 -1.71 39.95
CA GLU A 39 -4.52 -1.53 38.95
C GLU A 39 -4.79 -0.05 38.64
N GLU A 40 -4.81 0.81 39.65
CA GLU A 40 -5.00 2.25 39.47
C GLU A 40 -3.80 2.88 38.77
N LYS A 41 -2.58 2.48 39.16
CA LYS A 41 -1.36 2.87 38.47
C LYS A 41 -1.43 2.49 37.00
N ARG A 42 -1.85 1.26 36.68
CA ARG A 42 -2.01 0.81 35.30
C ARG A 42 -3.03 1.65 34.52
N LYS A 43 -4.18 1.97 35.12
CA LYS A 43 -5.21 2.80 34.48
C LYS A 43 -4.72 4.22 34.21
N GLN A 44 -4.03 4.84 35.17
CA GLN A 44 -3.47 6.19 34.99
C GLN A 44 -2.36 6.22 33.93
N LEU A 45 -1.45 5.24 33.96
CA LEU A 45 -0.44 5.05 32.91
C LEU A 45 -1.07 4.91 31.54
N GLN A 46 -2.08 4.04 31.40
CA GLN A 46 -2.77 3.83 30.13
C GLN A 46 -3.45 5.12 29.65
N SER A 47 -4.14 5.84 30.54
CA SER A 47 -4.84 7.07 30.18
C SER A 47 -3.89 8.17 29.71
N ALA A 48 -2.78 8.37 30.41
CA ALA A 48 -1.77 9.37 30.02
C ALA A 48 -1.03 8.97 28.75
N PHE A 49 -0.74 7.69 28.58
CA PHE A 49 -0.14 7.17 27.35
C PHE A 49 -1.10 7.30 26.17
N ASP A 50 -2.39 7.01 26.36
CA ASP A 50 -3.41 7.19 25.33
C ASP A 50 -3.52 8.66 24.92
N GLU A 51 -3.46 9.56 25.91
CA GLU A 51 -3.53 10.99 25.69
C GLU A 51 -2.28 11.55 24.98
N GLN A 52 -1.09 11.03 25.19
CA GLN A 52 0.11 11.57 24.52
C GLN A 52 0.42 10.86 23.21
N PHE A 53 0.30 9.53 23.17
CA PHE A 53 0.88 8.70 22.13
C PHE A 53 -0.16 7.93 21.30
N ASN A 54 -1.34 7.61 21.84
CA ASN A 54 -2.40 6.93 21.06
C ASN A 54 -3.44 7.90 20.48
N ARG A 55 -3.16 9.22 20.47
CA ARG A 55 -4.02 10.19 19.78
C ARG A 55 -4.00 9.92 18.27
N PRO A 56 -5.15 10.02 17.58
CA PRO A 56 -5.21 9.89 16.12
C PRO A 56 -4.23 10.84 15.40
N ASP A 57 -4.11 12.06 15.90
CA ASP A 57 -3.25 13.09 15.32
C ASP A 57 -1.77 12.78 15.49
N TYR A 58 -1.37 12.18 16.61
CA TYR A 58 0.01 11.75 16.85
C TYR A 58 0.40 10.63 15.89
N ASN A 59 -0.51 9.67 15.66
CA ASN A 59 -0.27 8.60 14.68
C ASN A 59 -0.14 9.12 13.25
N ASN A 60 -0.96 10.11 12.87
CA ASN A 60 -0.86 10.76 11.56
C ASN A 60 0.47 11.53 11.40
N TRP A 61 0.89 12.26 12.44
CA TRP A 61 2.16 12.99 12.45
C TRP A 61 3.34 12.01 12.32
N HIS A 62 3.37 10.97 13.15
CA HIS A 62 4.43 9.96 13.08
C HIS A 62 4.43 9.22 11.74
N GLN A 63 3.25 9.00 11.15
CA GLN A 63 3.13 8.42 9.81
C GLN A 63 3.74 9.32 8.74
N LEU A 64 3.47 10.62 8.81
CA LEU A 64 4.04 11.62 7.93
C LEU A 64 5.56 11.69 8.09
N ASP A 65 6.08 11.81 9.31
CA ASP A 65 7.50 12.05 9.54
C ASP A 65 8.40 10.78 9.46
N ARG A 66 7.83 9.60 9.21
CA ARG A 66 8.58 8.31 9.18
C ARG A 66 9.68 8.21 8.13
N HIS A 67 9.58 8.97 7.06
CA HIS A 67 10.59 9.00 6.01
C HIS A 67 11.70 10.01 6.29
N ARG A 68 11.56 10.85 7.34
CA ARG A 68 12.56 11.85 7.68
C ARG A 68 13.71 11.24 8.46
N GLY A 69 14.93 11.62 8.11
CA GLY A 69 16.15 11.10 8.72
C GLY A 69 17.39 11.90 8.36
N GLU A 70 18.52 11.19 8.30
CA GLU A 70 19.80 11.75 7.88
C GLU A 70 20.15 11.22 6.51
N SER A 71 19.83 11.99 5.46
CA SER A 71 20.28 11.65 4.11
C SER A 71 21.73 12.02 3.90
N LYS A 72 22.40 11.39 2.94
CA LYS A 72 23.77 11.75 2.53
C LYS A 72 23.82 13.11 1.84
N ALA A 73 22.67 13.71 1.54
CA ALA A 73 22.60 15.09 1.06
C ALA A 73 22.90 16.11 2.17
N LYS A 74 22.88 15.69 3.45
CA LYS A 74 23.30 16.56 4.56
C LYS A 74 24.77 16.96 4.42
N SER A 75 25.03 18.26 4.38
CA SER A 75 26.38 18.81 4.48
C SER A 75 26.94 18.63 5.89
N GLU A 76 28.23 18.30 6.03
CA GLU A 76 28.93 18.23 7.33
C GLU A 76 28.81 19.52 8.14
N ASP A 77 28.87 20.68 7.48
CA ASP A 77 28.87 21.99 8.13
C ASP A 77 27.47 22.48 8.52
N GLY A 78 26.41 21.75 8.14
CA GLY A 78 25.01 22.12 8.42
C GLY A 78 24.53 23.45 7.82
N LEU A 79 25.33 24.06 6.93
CA LEU A 79 25.08 25.35 6.29
C LEU A 79 24.27 25.24 4.99
N ASP A 80 23.97 24.01 4.54
CA ASP A 80 23.24 23.78 3.31
C ASP A 80 21.74 24.05 3.53
N GLU A 81 21.18 24.99 2.78
CA GLU A 81 19.74 25.34 2.81
C GLU A 81 18.86 24.26 2.17
N ARG A 82 19.46 23.22 1.57
CA ARG A 82 18.73 22.10 1.00
C ARG A 82 18.07 21.27 2.10
N ASP A 83 16.79 20.94 1.90
CA ASP A 83 16.09 20.00 2.75
C ASP A 83 16.69 18.61 2.60
N ALA A 84 17.53 18.24 3.55
CA ALA A 84 18.16 16.94 3.65
C ALA A 84 17.48 16.06 4.73
N SER A 85 16.25 16.40 5.12
CA SER A 85 15.44 15.56 5.98
C SER A 85 14.92 14.33 5.24
N GLU A 86 14.69 14.42 3.93
CA GLU A 86 14.27 13.29 3.10
C GLU A 86 15.47 12.52 2.51
N PRO A 87 15.37 11.18 2.36
CA PRO A 87 16.40 10.35 1.77
C PRO A 87 16.51 10.57 0.27
N LEU A 88 17.72 10.40 -0.28
CA LEU A 88 17.93 10.39 -1.72
C LEU A 88 17.35 9.10 -2.35
N MET A 89 16.99 9.14 -3.63
CA MET A 89 16.52 7.96 -4.37
C MET A 89 17.46 6.75 -4.25
N SER A 90 18.78 7.01 -4.22
CA SER A 90 19.82 5.97 -4.08
C SER A 90 19.96 5.38 -2.68
N GLU A 91 19.30 5.95 -1.68
CA GLU A 91 19.36 5.51 -0.27
C GLU A 91 18.19 4.63 0.12
N VAL A 92 17.09 4.71 -0.63
CA VAL A 92 15.89 3.92 -0.39
C VAL A 92 16.04 2.54 -1.00
N ILE A 93 15.53 1.51 -0.32
CA ILE A 93 15.58 0.11 -0.77
C ILE A 93 14.76 -0.09 -2.06
N ASP A 94 13.63 0.61 -2.18
CA ASP A 94 12.75 0.59 -3.34
C ASP A 94 12.63 2.00 -3.94
N ASP A 95 13.37 2.24 -5.03
CA ASP A 95 13.38 3.51 -5.74
C ASP A 95 12.12 3.74 -6.60
N ARG A 96 11.30 2.69 -6.79
CA ARG A 96 10.03 2.76 -7.53
C ARG A 96 9.06 3.73 -6.89
N VAL A 97 9.17 3.98 -5.59
CA VAL A 97 8.34 4.94 -4.85
C VAL A 97 8.47 6.35 -5.46
N PHE A 98 9.67 6.74 -5.90
CA PHE A 98 9.91 8.03 -6.54
C PHE A 98 9.50 8.06 -8.02
N ARG A 99 9.46 6.90 -8.67
CA ARG A 99 9.11 6.75 -10.11
C ARG A 99 7.70 6.23 -10.32
N LYS A 100 6.84 6.33 -9.31
CA LYS A 100 5.49 5.74 -9.35
C LYS A 100 4.70 6.23 -10.57
N ASP A 101 4.80 7.53 -10.88
CA ASP A 101 4.09 8.12 -12.01
C ASP A 101 4.62 7.61 -13.36
N GLU A 102 5.95 7.50 -13.51
CA GLU A 102 6.60 6.93 -14.70
C GLU A 102 6.18 5.47 -14.89
N ILE A 103 6.24 4.66 -13.84
CA ILE A 103 5.80 3.26 -13.85
C ILE A 103 4.32 3.16 -14.22
N MET A 104 3.46 4.03 -13.66
CA MET A 104 2.04 4.05 -14.01
C MET A 104 1.80 4.45 -15.47
N CYS A 105 2.59 5.37 -16.02
CA CYS A 105 2.53 5.75 -17.42
C CYS A 105 2.99 4.61 -18.33
N GLU A 106 4.12 3.97 -18.02
CA GLU A 106 4.63 2.81 -18.75
C GLU A 106 3.61 1.66 -18.74
N GLN A 107 3.04 1.33 -17.59
CA GLN A 107 1.99 0.30 -17.48
C GLN A 107 0.78 0.62 -18.36
N LYS A 108 0.33 1.88 -18.39
CA LYS A 108 -0.77 2.30 -19.27
C LYS A 108 -0.41 2.15 -20.74
N TRP A 109 0.81 2.51 -21.14
CA TRP A 109 1.26 2.36 -22.52
C TRP A 109 1.39 0.88 -22.91
N GLU A 110 1.93 0.04 -22.03
CA GLU A 110 1.99 -1.40 -22.23
C GLU A 110 0.58 -1.99 -22.39
N ASP A 111 -0.36 -1.60 -21.53
CA ASP A 111 -1.76 -2.03 -21.62
C ASP A 111 -2.42 -1.58 -22.94
N GLU A 112 -2.21 -0.32 -23.35
CA GLU A 112 -2.71 0.21 -24.62
C GLU A 112 -2.09 -0.51 -25.82
N GLU A 113 -0.80 -0.81 -25.78
CA GLU A 113 -0.11 -1.60 -26.80
C GLU A 113 -0.68 -3.02 -26.91
N ILE A 114 -0.94 -3.67 -25.78
CA ILE A 114 -1.54 -5.01 -25.75
C ILE A 114 -2.94 -4.96 -26.37
N ARG A 115 -3.76 -3.97 -25.98
CA ARG A 115 -5.11 -3.76 -26.56
C ARG A 115 -5.04 -3.51 -28.06
N ALA A 116 -4.08 -2.70 -28.52
CA ALA A 116 -3.87 -2.42 -29.93
C ALA A 116 -3.44 -3.68 -30.71
N LYS A 117 -2.51 -4.48 -30.17
CA LYS A 117 -2.07 -5.76 -30.75
C LYS A 117 -3.25 -6.74 -30.89
N ILE A 118 -4.12 -6.83 -29.89
CA ILE A 118 -5.32 -7.69 -29.94
C ILE A 118 -6.28 -7.22 -31.05
N ARG A 119 -6.56 -5.90 -31.13
CA ARG A 119 -7.43 -5.31 -32.16
C ARG A 119 -6.88 -5.45 -33.57
N ALA A 120 -5.56 -5.45 -33.74
CA ALA A 120 -4.93 -5.64 -35.04
C ALA A 120 -5.02 -7.10 -35.54
N VAL A 121 -5.04 -8.07 -34.64
CA VAL A 121 -4.96 -9.50 -34.96
C VAL A 121 -6.35 -10.14 -35.09
N LEU A 122 -7.31 -9.73 -34.25
CA LEU A 122 -8.65 -10.30 -34.22
C LEU A 122 -9.67 -9.40 -34.94
N LYS A 123 -10.80 -10.00 -35.35
CA LYS A 123 -11.97 -9.22 -35.77
C LYS A 123 -12.51 -8.40 -34.58
N PRO A 124 -13.09 -7.21 -34.81
CA PRO A 124 -13.50 -6.28 -33.75
C PRO A 124 -14.36 -6.95 -32.66
N ASP A 125 -15.39 -7.70 -33.06
CA ASP A 125 -16.29 -8.40 -32.11
C ASP A 125 -15.60 -9.46 -31.24
N TYR A 126 -14.46 -10.00 -31.67
CA TYR A 126 -13.68 -10.96 -30.87
C TYR A 126 -12.60 -10.24 -30.05
N ALA A 127 -12.04 -9.15 -30.58
CA ALA A 127 -11.07 -8.31 -29.87
C ALA A 127 -11.70 -7.66 -28.63
N GLU A 128 -12.83 -6.99 -28.79
CA GLU A 128 -13.53 -6.32 -27.68
C GLU A 128 -14.00 -7.31 -26.61
N MET A 129 -14.35 -8.54 -27.01
CA MET A 129 -14.72 -9.61 -26.08
C MET A 129 -13.53 -10.09 -25.24
N ILE A 130 -12.37 -10.29 -25.87
CA ILE A 130 -11.16 -10.70 -25.15
C ILE A 130 -10.68 -9.57 -24.22
N ILE A 131 -10.72 -8.33 -24.69
CA ILE A 131 -10.36 -7.15 -23.88
C ILE A 131 -11.28 -7.06 -22.66
N ALA A 132 -12.60 -7.12 -22.87
CA ALA A 132 -13.57 -7.02 -21.79
C ALA A 132 -13.41 -8.12 -20.73
N ILE A 133 -13.23 -9.37 -21.17
CA ILE A 133 -13.22 -10.52 -20.25
C ILE A 133 -11.84 -10.69 -19.58
N HIS A 134 -10.75 -10.61 -20.36
CA HIS A 134 -9.40 -10.93 -19.87
C HIS A 134 -8.59 -9.71 -19.42
N LEU A 135 -8.84 -8.50 -19.96
CA LEU A 135 -8.13 -7.28 -19.53
C LEU A 135 -8.95 -6.43 -18.57
N ASP A 136 -10.26 -6.28 -18.81
CA ASP A 136 -11.14 -5.48 -17.95
C ASP A 136 -11.79 -6.31 -16.81
N GLY A 137 -11.60 -7.64 -16.82
CA GLY A 137 -12.03 -8.54 -15.75
C GLY A 137 -13.53 -8.83 -15.68
N MET A 138 -14.30 -8.54 -16.74
CA MET A 138 -15.73 -8.86 -16.80
C MET A 138 -15.97 -10.37 -16.86
N SER A 139 -17.02 -10.85 -16.20
CA SER A 139 -17.44 -12.24 -16.37
C SER A 139 -18.12 -12.47 -17.73
N CYS A 140 -18.07 -13.71 -18.23
CA CYS A 140 -18.77 -14.09 -19.47
C CYS A 140 -20.28 -13.79 -19.43
N ILE A 141 -20.89 -13.78 -18.24
CA ILE A 141 -22.33 -13.51 -18.05
C ILE A 141 -22.61 -12.02 -18.20
N GLU A 142 -21.82 -11.16 -17.54
CA GLU A 142 -21.93 -9.71 -17.63
C GLU A 142 -21.68 -9.22 -19.05
N TYR A 143 -20.64 -9.74 -19.71
CA TYR A 143 -20.35 -9.41 -21.10
C TYR A 143 -21.48 -9.87 -22.04
N ALA A 144 -22.02 -11.07 -21.84
CA ALA A 144 -23.15 -11.56 -22.63
C ALA A 144 -24.40 -10.67 -22.45
N ALA A 145 -24.68 -10.22 -21.23
CA ALA A 145 -25.76 -9.28 -20.95
C ALA A 145 -25.55 -7.93 -21.66
N SER A 146 -24.31 -7.41 -21.70
CA SER A 146 -23.99 -6.14 -22.38
C SER A 146 -24.27 -6.16 -23.90
N ILE A 147 -24.15 -7.33 -24.53
CA ILE A 147 -24.41 -7.53 -25.98
C ILE A 147 -25.81 -8.13 -26.23
N GLY A 148 -26.57 -8.43 -25.18
CA GLY A 148 -27.87 -9.10 -25.29
C GLY A 148 -27.79 -10.53 -25.85
N GLN A 149 -26.65 -11.21 -25.68
CA GLN A 149 -26.44 -12.60 -26.11
C GLN A 149 -26.57 -13.58 -24.95
N LYS A 150 -26.77 -14.86 -25.27
CA LYS A 150 -26.75 -15.94 -24.28
C LYS A 150 -25.30 -16.23 -23.84
N PRO A 151 -25.04 -16.48 -22.55
CA PRO A 151 -23.69 -16.77 -22.04
C PRO A 151 -22.98 -17.92 -22.78
N ASN A 152 -23.69 -18.98 -23.15
CA ASN A 152 -23.12 -20.12 -23.89
C ASN A 152 -22.56 -19.72 -25.26
N THR A 153 -23.24 -18.80 -25.96
CA THR A 153 -22.78 -18.30 -27.27
C THR A 153 -21.49 -17.51 -27.12
N VAL A 154 -21.38 -16.68 -26.09
CA VAL A 154 -20.17 -15.92 -25.76
C VAL A 154 -19.02 -16.86 -25.41
N ASN A 155 -19.27 -17.91 -24.62
CA ASN A 155 -18.23 -18.86 -24.21
C ASN A 155 -17.64 -19.62 -25.41
N HIS A 156 -18.47 -20.10 -26.34
CA HIS A 156 -17.98 -20.73 -27.57
C HIS A 156 -17.19 -19.76 -28.47
N ARG A 157 -17.62 -18.49 -28.52
CA ARG A 157 -16.88 -17.45 -29.27
C ARG A 157 -15.53 -17.15 -28.61
N LEU A 158 -15.48 -17.09 -27.29
CA LEU A 158 -14.27 -16.86 -26.50
C LEU A 158 -13.24 -17.97 -26.73
N GLN A 159 -13.64 -19.23 -26.63
CA GLN A 159 -12.76 -20.38 -26.91
C GLN A 159 -12.16 -20.31 -28.32
N ARG A 160 -12.94 -19.85 -29.30
CA ARG A 160 -12.46 -19.67 -30.68
C ARG A 160 -11.47 -18.51 -30.81
N ALA A 161 -11.71 -17.40 -30.11
CA ALA A 161 -10.78 -16.27 -30.06
C ALA A 161 -9.45 -16.66 -29.43
N GLU A 162 -9.48 -17.34 -28.28
CA GLU A 162 -8.29 -17.83 -27.58
C GLU A 162 -7.49 -18.80 -28.42
N LYS A 163 -8.16 -19.73 -29.11
CA LYS A 163 -7.48 -20.65 -30.04
C LYS A 163 -6.75 -19.88 -31.14
N LYS A 164 -7.37 -18.85 -31.71
CA LYS A 164 -6.73 -18.01 -32.74
C LYS A 164 -5.56 -17.22 -32.20
N LEU A 165 -5.69 -16.59 -31.02
CA LEU A 165 -4.58 -15.86 -30.40
C LEU A 165 -3.40 -16.80 -30.16
N ARG A 166 -3.66 -17.98 -29.58
CA ARG A 166 -2.62 -19.00 -29.37
C ARG A 166 -1.96 -19.43 -30.68
N GLU A 167 -2.70 -19.67 -31.76
CA GLU A 167 -2.11 -20.02 -33.06
C GLU A 167 -1.24 -18.90 -33.64
N ILE A 168 -1.60 -17.64 -33.41
CA ILE A 168 -0.90 -16.48 -33.95
C ILE A 168 0.36 -16.17 -33.12
N PHE A 169 0.28 -16.27 -31.80
CA PHE A 169 1.42 -16.08 -30.91
C PHE A 169 2.36 -17.29 -30.91
N ALA A 170 1.87 -18.52 -31.11
CA ALA A 170 2.74 -19.71 -31.21
C ALA A 170 3.51 -19.78 -32.55
N LYS A 171 3.04 -19.10 -33.60
CA LYS A 171 3.71 -19.07 -34.92
C LYS A 171 4.74 -17.96 -35.07
N ARG A 172 4.85 -17.05 -34.10
CA ARG A 172 5.90 -16.03 -34.09
C ARG A 172 7.10 -16.57 -33.30
N PRO A 173 8.21 -16.94 -33.96
CA PRO A 173 9.45 -17.07 -33.22
C PRO A 173 9.82 -15.68 -32.70
N PHE A 174 10.21 -15.60 -31.43
CA PHE A 174 10.81 -14.40 -30.86
C PHE A 174 12.12 -14.07 -31.57
#